data_AF-A0A285EBK3-F1
#
_entry.id   AF-A0A285EBK3-F1
#
_cell.length_a   1.000
_cell.length_b   1.000
_cell.length_c   1.000
_cell.angle_alpha   90.00
_cell.angle_beta   90.00
_cell.angle_gamma   90.00
#
_symmetry.space_group_name_H-M   'P 1'
#
loop_
_entity.id
_entity.type
_entity.pdbx_description
1 polymer ?
#
loop_
_entity_poly.entity_id
_entity_poly.type
_entity_poly.pdbx_seq_one_letter_code
_entity_poly.pdbx_strand_id
1 'polypeptide(L)'
;MPLDPAHIRDQKFRLVMRGYDVQAVDAFLERLQVDLAELLADRDTAQATAEPAPASTAGGPRAEGEDSTAARALRTLARAEQMAEQVMADAAAEAEERRASAQAEAEEVLAAARRESGRLEAELHLRRQRDVGALVVEAQRLRAEIERLGTIERRCLQGMQAWLSEQQRALEEHVPVTDVVPAAVAPLHGDPLDPAA
;
A
#
# COMPACT_ATOMS: atom_id res chain seq x y z
N MET A 1 31.56 13.61 -38.55
CA MET A 1 30.62 12.53 -38.91
C MET A 1 29.25 13.19 -38.78
N PRO A 2 28.50 13.39 -39.87
CA PRO A 2 27.29 14.20 -39.81
C PRO A 2 26.23 13.52 -38.93
N LEU A 3 25.45 14.32 -38.20
CA LEU A 3 24.37 13.86 -37.32
C LEU A 3 23.35 13.04 -38.11
N ASP A 4 23.42 11.71 -37.98
CA ASP A 4 22.35 10.83 -38.43
C ASP A 4 21.32 10.69 -37.28
N PRO A 5 20.04 11.03 -37.49
CA PRO A 5 18.98 10.80 -36.50
C PRO A 5 18.90 9.36 -35.98
N ALA A 6 19.36 8.38 -36.76
CA ALA A 6 19.46 6.99 -36.30
C ALA A 6 20.51 6.82 -35.20
N HIS A 7 21.63 7.54 -35.27
CA HIS A 7 22.73 7.45 -34.31
C HIS A 7 22.34 7.98 -32.91
N ILE A 8 21.47 8.99 -32.85
CA ILE A 8 20.94 9.53 -31.59
C ILE A 8 19.97 8.53 -30.95
N ARG A 9 19.15 7.83 -31.76
CA ARG A 9 18.18 6.84 -31.27
C ARG A 9 18.86 5.60 -30.69
N ASP A 10 19.99 5.20 -31.25
CA ASP A 10 20.73 4.01 -30.83
C ASP A 10 21.77 4.29 -29.72
N GLN A 11 21.92 5.54 -29.29
CA GLN A 11 22.90 5.93 -28.29
C GLN A 11 22.56 5.35 -26.90
N LYS A 12 23.45 4.47 -26.39
CA LYS A 12 23.32 3.87 -25.05
C LYS A 12 24.31 4.48 -24.07
N PHE A 13 23.80 5.07 -22.99
CA PHE A 13 24.62 5.59 -21.90
C PHE A 13 24.87 4.50 -20.85
N ARG A 14 26.06 4.53 -20.25
CA ARG A 14 26.38 3.63 -19.14
C ARG A 14 25.60 4.06 -17.89
N LEU A 15 25.02 3.08 -17.19
CA LEU A 15 24.35 3.32 -15.91
C LEU A 15 25.35 3.10 -14.77
N VAL A 16 25.37 4.04 -13.84
CA VAL A 16 26.09 3.97 -12.56
C VAL A 16 25.08 3.73 -11.44
N MET A 17 25.55 3.41 -10.22
CA MET A 17 24.69 3.07 -9.06
C MET A 17 23.58 4.09 -8.76
N ARG A 18 23.70 5.32 -9.28
CA ARG A 18 22.62 6.30 -9.34
C ARG A 18 22.59 6.96 -10.73
N GLY A 19 21.79 6.42 -11.65
CA GLY A 19 21.46 7.07 -12.92
C GLY A 19 22.52 6.92 -14.02
N TYR A 20 22.48 7.82 -15.00
CA TYR A 20 23.42 7.84 -16.12
C TYR A 20 24.75 8.49 -15.73
N ASP A 21 25.83 8.05 -16.37
CA ASP A 21 27.15 8.69 -16.24
C ASP A 21 27.10 10.12 -16.83
N VAL A 22 27.04 11.11 -15.93
CA VAL A 22 26.90 12.53 -16.28
C VAL A 22 28.04 13.00 -17.18
N GLN A 23 29.28 12.54 -16.98
CA GLN A 23 30.41 12.96 -17.82
C GLN A 23 30.29 12.40 -19.24
N ALA A 24 29.82 11.17 -19.38
CA ALA A 24 29.59 10.56 -20.69
C ALA A 24 28.42 11.22 -21.44
N VAL A 25 27.40 11.67 -20.71
CA VAL A 25 26.27 12.44 -21.24
C VAL A 25 26.73 13.83 -21.67
N ASP A 26 27.46 14.56 -20.83
CA ASP A 26 27.95 15.91 -21.13
C ASP A 26 28.86 15.94 -22.35
N ALA A 27 29.82 15.00 -22.44
CA ALA A 27 30.70 14.89 -23.61
C ALA A 27 29.99 14.50 -24.90
N PHE A 28 28.81 13.88 -24.81
CA PHE A 28 27.97 13.61 -25.98
C PHE A 28 27.17 14.86 -26.38
N LEU A 29 26.58 15.56 -25.41
CA LEU A 29 25.84 16.80 -25.66
C LEU A 29 26.74 17.89 -26.25
N GLU A 30 28.00 18.00 -25.82
CA GLU A 30 28.96 18.97 -26.37
C GLU A 30 29.28 18.68 -27.84
N ARG A 31 29.38 17.40 -28.23
CA ARG A 31 29.57 17.00 -29.64
C ARG A 31 28.32 17.28 -30.48
N LEU A 32 27.13 16.93 -29.97
CA LEU A 32 25.86 17.24 -30.64
C LEU A 32 25.70 18.75 -30.86
N GLN A 33 26.10 19.57 -29.89
CA GLN A 33 26.00 21.02 -29.97
C GLN A 33 26.88 21.59 -31.09
N VAL A 34 28.12 21.10 -31.21
CA VAL A 34 29.03 21.51 -32.30
C VAL A 34 28.46 21.11 -33.65
N ASP A 35 28.04 19.86 -33.81
CA ASP A 35 27.54 19.37 -35.10
C ASP A 35 26.22 20.06 -35.51
N LEU A 36 25.35 20.40 -34.55
CA LEU A 36 24.12 21.14 -34.83
C LEU A 36 24.42 22.59 -35.23
N ALA A 37 25.41 23.22 -34.61
CA ALA A 37 25.83 24.58 -34.96
C ALA A 37 26.43 24.63 -36.38
N GLU A 38 27.22 23.61 -36.77
CA GLU A 38 27.72 23.47 -38.15
C GLU A 38 26.58 23.29 -39.16
N LEU A 39 25.61 22.41 -38.86
CA LEU A 39 24.44 22.19 -39.74
C LEU A 39 23.56 23.43 -39.90
N LEU A 40 23.40 24.23 -38.84
CA LEU A 40 22.67 25.50 -38.92
C LEU A 40 23.44 26.54 -39.74
N ALA A 41 24.76 26.64 -39.56
CA ALA A 41 25.59 27.54 -40.37
C ALA A 41 25.62 27.14 -41.85
N ASP A 42 25.68 25.84 -42.16
CA ASP A 42 25.57 25.31 -43.53
C ASP A 42 24.19 25.59 -44.13
N ARG A 43 23.13 25.49 -43.34
CA ARG A 43 21.77 25.83 -43.76
C ARG A 43 21.63 27.33 -44.02
N ASP A 44 22.16 28.17 -43.14
CA ASP A 44 22.10 29.63 -43.27
C ASP A 44 22.92 30.12 -44.46
N THR A 45 24.09 29.53 -44.71
CA THR A 45 24.92 29.83 -45.88
C THR A 45 24.29 29.33 -47.18
N ALA A 46 23.66 28.15 -47.17
CA ALA A 46 22.86 27.65 -48.30
C ALA A 46 21.64 28.53 -48.57
N GLN A 47 20.99 29.05 -47.53
CA GLN A 47 19.82 29.92 -47.66
C GLN A 47 20.22 31.35 -48.09
N ALA A 48 21.38 31.84 -47.65
CA ALA A 48 21.97 33.10 -48.11
C ALA A 48 22.49 33.02 -49.55
N THR A 49 22.90 31.84 -50.03
CA THR A 49 23.20 31.61 -51.45
C THR A 49 21.93 31.33 -52.28
N ALA A 50 20.82 30.96 -51.66
CA ALA A 50 19.56 30.62 -52.33
C ALA A 50 18.60 31.80 -52.57
N GLU A 51 18.80 33.01 -52.01
CA GLU A 51 17.91 34.16 -52.32
C GLU A 51 18.58 35.55 -52.22
N PRO A 52 18.29 36.52 -53.13
CA PRO A 52 17.67 36.42 -54.45
C PRO A 52 18.64 36.84 -55.58
N ALA A 53 18.66 36.06 -56.66
CA ALA A 53 19.09 36.57 -57.96
C ALA A 53 18.19 37.76 -58.34
N PRO A 54 18.73 38.88 -58.84
CA PRO A 54 17.91 39.99 -59.29
C PRO A 54 17.02 39.51 -60.43
N ALA A 55 15.72 39.78 -60.30
CA ALA A 55 14.72 39.57 -61.33
C ALA A 55 15.21 40.18 -62.65
N SER A 56 15.60 39.30 -63.57
CA SER A 56 15.81 39.67 -64.97
C SER A 56 14.43 39.87 -65.59
N THR A 57 14.09 41.14 -65.80
CA THR A 57 13.07 41.56 -66.76
C THR A 57 13.40 41.02 -68.14
N ALA A 58 12.80 39.89 -68.50
CA ALA A 58 12.73 39.41 -69.87
C ALA A 58 11.25 39.25 -70.23
N GLY A 59 10.72 40.25 -70.93
CA GLY A 59 9.39 40.22 -71.50
C GLY A 59 9.24 39.09 -72.51
N GLY A 60 8.20 38.29 -72.32
CA GLY A 60 7.69 37.32 -73.29
C GLY A 60 6.23 37.04 -72.92
N PRO A 61 5.29 37.02 -73.89
CA PRO A 61 3.88 36.92 -73.57
C PRO A 61 3.56 35.53 -73.02
N ARG A 62 3.16 35.45 -71.75
CA ARG A 62 2.63 34.22 -71.15
C ARG A 62 1.56 34.51 -70.11
N ALA A 63 0.46 35.10 -70.56
CA ALA A 63 -0.72 35.38 -69.73
C ALA A 63 -1.69 34.18 -69.58
N GLU A 64 -1.30 32.96 -69.94
CA GLU A 64 -2.18 31.78 -69.88
C GLU A 64 -1.69 30.68 -68.91
N GLY A 65 -0.52 30.86 -68.28
CA GLY A 65 0.09 29.86 -67.38
C GLY A 65 -0.20 30.06 -65.88
N GLU A 66 -0.33 31.31 -65.44
CA GLU A 66 -0.38 31.67 -64.02
C GLU A 66 -1.71 31.29 -63.36
N ASP A 67 -2.84 31.53 -64.05
CA ASP A 67 -4.17 31.12 -63.59
C ASP A 67 -4.30 29.59 -63.45
N SER A 68 -3.66 28.85 -64.35
CA SER A 68 -3.63 27.37 -64.32
C SER A 68 -2.78 26.85 -63.16
N THR A 69 -1.65 27.49 -62.86
CA THR A 69 -0.80 27.13 -61.72
C THR A 69 -1.45 27.46 -60.38
N ALA A 70 -2.12 28.62 -60.25
CA ALA A 70 -2.87 29.00 -59.06
C ALA A 70 -4.06 28.05 -58.82
N ALA A 71 -4.80 27.70 -59.87
CA ALA A 71 -5.88 26.71 -59.79
C ALA A 71 -5.38 25.28 -59.48
N ARG A 72 -4.13 24.95 -59.83
CA ARG A 72 -3.49 23.69 -59.41
C ARG A 72 -3.13 23.72 -57.93
N ALA A 73 -2.54 24.82 -57.46
CA ALA A 73 -2.16 25.02 -56.07
C ALA A 73 -3.38 24.96 -55.12
N LEU A 74 -4.48 25.62 -55.48
CA LEU A 74 -5.73 25.57 -54.71
C LEU A 74 -6.31 24.15 -54.63
N ARG A 75 -6.29 23.39 -55.73
CA ARG A 75 -6.76 21.99 -55.72
C ARG A 75 -5.87 21.08 -54.87
N THR A 76 -4.56 21.30 -54.87
CA THR A 76 -3.65 20.54 -54.00
C THR A 76 -3.84 20.91 -52.53
N LEU A 77 -4.08 22.18 -52.21
CA LEU A 77 -4.39 22.62 -50.84
C LEU A 77 -5.71 22.03 -50.35
N ALA A 78 -6.78 22.11 -51.14
CA ALA A 78 -8.07 21.51 -50.79
C ALA A 78 -7.97 19.99 -50.57
N ARG A 79 -7.14 19.29 -51.36
CA ARG A 79 -6.85 17.87 -51.16
C ARG A 79 -6.04 17.60 -49.88
N ALA A 80 -5.07 18.45 -49.57
CA ALA A 80 -4.27 18.34 -48.35
C ALA A 80 -5.13 18.61 -47.10
N GLU A 81 -6.03 19.59 -47.17
CA GLU A 81 -7.00 19.92 -46.13
C GLU A 81 -7.96 18.74 -45.90
N GLN A 82 -8.56 18.18 -46.97
CA GLN A 82 -9.40 17.00 -46.87
C GLN A 82 -8.65 15.80 -46.26
N MET A 83 -7.37 15.61 -46.63
CA MET A 83 -6.54 14.55 -46.05
C MET A 83 -6.25 14.80 -44.57
N ALA A 84 -6.00 16.05 -44.17
CA ALA A 84 -5.79 16.41 -42.78
C ALA A 84 -7.06 16.18 -41.95
N GLU A 85 -8.23 16.56 -42.46
CA GLU A 85 -9.53 16.29 -41.81
C GLU A 85 -9.76 14.78 -41.63
N GLN A 86 -9.44 13.98 -42.64
CA GLN A 86 -9.57 12.53 -42.56
C GLN A 86 -8.64 11.94 -41.49
N VAL A 87 -7.36 12.33 -41.46
CA VAL A 87 -6.42 11.88 -40.43
C VAL A 87 -6.86 12.30 -39.03
N MET A 88 -7.42 13.50 -38.87
CA MET A 88 -7.94 13.95 -37.59
C MET A 88 -9.17 13.15 -37.14
N ALA A 89 -10.07 12.81 -38.07
CA ALA A 89 -11.22 11.97 -37.79
C ALA A 89 -10.79 10.55 -37.38
N ASP A 90 -9.84 9.96 -38.11
CA ASP A 90 -9.30 8.63 -37.81
C ASP A 90 -8.58 8.63 -36.44
N ALA A 91 -7.73 9.64 -36.17
CA ALA A 91 -7.05 9.77 -34.89
C ALA A 91 -8.03 9.98 -33.72
N ALA A 92 -9.13 10.72 -33.93
CA ALA A 92 -10.18 10.89 -32.93
C ALA A 92 -10.92 9.57 -32.66
N ALA A 93 -11.23 8.79 -33.70
CA ALA A 93 -11.85 7.48 -33.57
C ALA A 93 -10.93 6.49 -32.83
N GLU A 94 -9.65 6.41 -33.20
CA GLU A 94 -8.67 5.57 -32.50
C GLU A 94 -8.50 5.99 -31.03
N ALA A 95 -8.48 7.30 -30.74
CA ALA A 95 -8.37 7.79 -29.38
C ALA A 95 -9.59 7.36 -28.53
N GLU A 96 -10.79 7.40 -29.11
CA GLU A 96 -12.00 6.98 -28.42
C GLU A 96 -12.04 5.47 -28.20
N GLU A 97 -11.62 4.68 -29.18
CA GLU A 97 -11.47 3.23 -29.03
C GLU A 97 -10.48 2.87 -27.92
N ARG A 98 -9.31 3.54 -27.89
CA ARG A 98 -8.32 3.34 -26.82
C ARG A 98 -8.87 3.72 -25.45
N ARG A 99 -9.65 4.81 -25.34
CA ARG A 99 -10.30 5.18 -24.09
C ARG A 99 -11.32 4.14 -23.65
N ALA A 100 -12.14 3.65 -24.57
CA ALA A 100 -13.12 2.61 -24.28
C ALA A 100 -12.45 1.31 -23.81
N SER A 101 -11.36 0.89 -24.46
CA SER A 101 -10.56 -0.28 -24.02
C SER A 101 -10.00 -0.06 -22.61
N ALA A 102 -9.35 1.08 -22.38
CA ALA A 102 -8.78 1.39 -21.07
C ALA A 102 -9.84 1.47 -19.96
N GLN A 103 -11.03 1.99 -20.27
CA GLN A 103 -12.16 2.02 -19.33
C GLN A 103 -12.67 0.61 -19.04
N ALA A 104 -12.85 -0.22 -20.06
CA ALA A 104 -13.29 -1.61 -19.89
C ALA A 104 -12.29 -2.43 -19.07
N GLU A 105 -10.99 -2.30 -19.34
CA GLU A 105 -9.92 -2.94 -18.57
C GLU A 105 -9.91 -2.46 -17.11
N ALA A 106 -10.08 -1.16 -16.88
CA ALA A 106 -10.16 -0.61 -15.53
C ALA A 106 -11.38 -1.14 -14.77
N GLU A 107 -12.53 -1.22 -15.42
CA GLU A 107 -13.76 -1.79 -14.84
C GLU A 107 -13.59 -3.28 -14.50
N GLU A 108 -12.93 -4.05 -15.37
CA GLU A 108 -12.62 -5.46 -15.13
C GLU A 108 -11.70 -5.62 -13.91
N VAL A 109 -10.64 -4.83 -13.82
CA VAL A 109 -9.71 -4.83 -12.67
C VAL A 109 -10.45 -4.48 -11.38
N LEU A 110 -11.31 -3.45 -11.39
CA LEU A 110 -12.12 -3.08 -10.23
C LEU A 110 -13.11 -4.17 -9.85
N ALA A 111 -13.75 -4.84 -10.82
CA ALA A 111 -14.66 -5.94 -10.57
C ALA A 111 -13.91 -7.17 -10.00
N ALA A 112 -12.71 -7.48 -10.48
CA ALA A 112 -11.85 -8.52 -9.93
C ALA A 112 -11.43 -8.21 -8.49
N ALA A 113 -10.97 -6.99 -8.22
CA ALA A 113 -10.59 -6.55 -6.88
C ALA A 113 -11.76 -6.62 -5.89
N ARG A 114 -12.96 -6.20 -6.31
CA ARG A 114 -14.18 -6.30 -5.48
C ARG A 114 -14.56 -7.75 -5.17
N ARG A 115 -14.47 -8.66 -6.16
CA ARG A 115 -14.72 -10.09 -5.95
C ARG A 115 -13.73 -10.69 -4.95
N GLU A 116 -12.45 -10.37 -5.09
CA GLU A 116 -11.41 -10.87 -4.19
C GLU A 116 -11.56 -10.31 -2.77
N SER A 117 -11.88 -9.02 -2.62
CA SER A 117 -12.21 -8.42 -1.32
C SER A 117 -13.37 -9.13 -0.65
N GLY A 118 -14.46 -9.37 -1.38
CA GLY A 118 -15.62 -10.10 -0.85
C GLY A 118 -15.28 -11.53 -0.41
N ARG A 119 -14.42 -12.22 -1.16
CA ARG A 119 -13.92 -13.56 -0.80
C ARG A 119 -13.13 -13.54 0.50
N LEU A 120 -12.19 -12.59 0.63
CA LEU A 120 -11.37 -12.42 1.82
C LEU A 120 -12.21 -12.04 3.04
N GLU A 121 -13.18 -11.13 2.88
CA GLU A 121 -14.09 -10.74 3.95
C GLU A 121 -14.93 -11.91 4.46
N ALA A 122 -15.48 -12.72 3.55
CA ALA A 122 -16.22 -13.92 3.91
C ALA A 122 -15.33 -14.93 4.67
N GLU A 123 -14.10 -15.13 4.19
CA GLU A 123 -13.13 -16.01 4.85
C GLU A 123 -12.77 -15.51 6.26
N LEU A 124 -12.45 -14.22 6.41
CA LEU A 124 -12.16 -13.60 7.71
C LEU A 124 -13.38 -13.62 8.64
N HIS A 125 -14.59 -13.47 8.11
CA HIS A 125 -15.81 -13.58 8.89
C HIS A 125 -15.98 -14.99 9.45
N LEU A 126 -15.80 -16.02 8.63
CA LEU A 126 -15.87 -17.42 9.07
C LEU A 126 -14.78 -17.77 10.08
N ARG A 127 -13.53 -17.32 9.86
CA ARG A 127 -12.43 -17.50 10.82
C ARG A 127 -12.77 -16.85 12.16
N ARG A 128 -13.19 -15.58 12.16
CA ARG A 128 -13.62 -14.89 13.39
C ARG A 128 -14.74 -15.62 14.12
N GLN A 129 -15.76 -16.11 13.40
CA GLN A 129 -16.84 -16.88 14.03
C GLN A 129 -16.33 -18.17 14.69
N ARG A 130 -15.42 -18.90 14.03
CA ARG A 130 -14.81 -20.11 14.59
C ARG A 130 -13.98 -19.79 15.83
N ASP A 131 -13.15 -18.76 15.78
CA ASP A 131 -12.29 -18.36 16.90
C ASP A 131 -13.13 -17.91 18.10
N VAL A 132 -14.16 -17.09 17.87
CA VAL A 132 -15.11 -16.68 18.91
C VAL A 132 -15.84 -17.90 19.49
N GLY A 133 -16.30 -18.82 18.63
CA GLY A 133 -16.93 -20.07 19.08
C GLY A 133 -16.00 -20.91 19.96
N ALA A 134 -14.73 -21.06 19.57
CA ALA A 134 -13.72 -21.77 20.35
C ALA A 134 -13.44 -21.09 21.70
N LEU A 135 -13.31 -19.76 21.72
CA LEU A 135 -13.13 -18.98 22.95
C LEU A 135 -14.32 -19.13 23.90
N VAL A 136 -15.55 -19.15 23.38
CA VAL A 136 -16.76 -19.36 24.20
C VAL A 136 -16.75 -20.75 24.84
N VAL A 137 -16.40 -21.80 24.08
CA VAL A 137 -16.30 -23.17 24.61
C VAL A 137 -15.22 -23.25 25.69
N GLU A 138 -14.05 -22.67 25.48
CA GLU A 138 -12.98 -22.69 26.48
C GLU A 138 -13.36 -21.88 27.73
N ALA A 139 -14.03 -20.74 27.57
CA ALA A 139 -14.54 -19.97 28.71
C ALA A 139 -15.57 -20.77 29.53
N GLN A 140 -16.47 -21.51 28.88
CA GLN A 140 -17.42 -22.40 29.56
C GLN A 140 -16.70 -23.53 30.29
N ARG A 141 -15.67 -24.13 29.68
CA ARG A 141 -14.85 -25.17 30.29
C ARG A 141 -14.14 -24.66 31.55
N LEU A 142 -13.47 -23.51 31.46
CA LEU A 142 -12.78 -22.90 32.59
C LEU A 142 -13.75 -22.56 33.71
N ARG A 143 -14.95 -22.05 33.38
CA ARG A 143 -15.99 -21.78 34.37
C ARG A 143 -16.47 -23.04 35.08
N ALA A 144 -16.70 -24.12 34.34
CA ALA A 144 -17.07 -25.41 34.92
C ALA A 144 -15.96 -25.96 35.84
N GLU A 145 -14.69 -25.78 35.48
CA GLU A 145 -13.57 -26.18 36.33
C GLU A 145 -13.48 -25.35 37.61
N ILE A 146 -13.72 -24.03 37.54
CA ILE A 146 -13.79 -23.17 38.73
C ILE A 146 -14.91 -23.65 39.67
N GLU A 147 -16.10 -23.95 39.13
CA GLU A 147 -17.23 -24.45 39.92
C GLU A 147 -16.93 -25.83 40.56
N ARG A 148 -16.23 -26.70 39.82
CA ARG A 148 -15.75 -28.00 40.31
C ARG A 148 -14.77 -27.81 41.46
N LEU A 149 -13.74 -26.98 41.29
CA LEU A 149 -12.73 -26.71 42.32
C LEU A 149 -13.37 -26.09 43.57
N GLY A 150 -14.29 -25.14 43.40
CA GLY A 150 -15.01 -24.56 44.54
C GLY A 150 -15.89 -25.58 45.28
N THR A 151 -16.39 -26.60 44.61
CA THR A 151 -17.13 -27.70 45.27
C THR A 151 -16.20 -28.62 46.06
N ILE A 152 -15.00 -28.91 45.53
CA ILE A 152 -13.97 -29.68 46.23
C ILE A 152 -13.50 -28.91 47.48
N GLU A 153 -13.25 -27.61 47.36
CA GLU A 153 -12.86 -26.75 48.46
C GLU A 153 -13.89 -26.78 49.59
N ARG A 154 -15.17 -26.50 49.27
CA ARG A 154 -16.27 -26.55 50.26
C ARG A 154 -16.34 -27.90 50.96
N ARG A 155 -16.22 -29.01 50.22
CA ARG A 155 -16.24 -30.36 50.79
C ARG A 155 -15.05 -30.61 51.71
N CYS A 156 -13.85 -30.14 51.33
CA CYS A 156 -12.65 -30.27 52.15
C CYS A 156 -12.78 -29.49 53.46
N LEU A 157 -13.23 -28.24 53.39
CA LEU A 157 -13.47 -27.40 54.57
C LEU A 157 -14.54 -28.01 55.48
N GLN A 158 -15.67 -28.47 54.93
CA GLN A 158 -16.72 -29.14 55.69
C GLN A 158 -16.22 -30.44 56.34
N GLY A 159 -15.43 -31.24 55.62
CA GLY A 159 -14.84 -32.47 56.16
C GLY A 159 -13.87 -32.19 57.31
N MET A 160 -13.04 -31.15 57.18
CA MET A 160 -12.12 -30.74 58.25
C MET A 160 -12.88 -30.20 59.47
N GLN A 161 -13.93 -29.41 59.26
CA GLN A 161 -14.80 -28.92 60.35
C GLN A 161 -15.49 -30.08 61.08
N ALA A 162 -16.06 -31.03 60.34
CA ALA A 162 -16.70 -32.21 60.92
C ALA A 162 -15.71 -33.03 61.75
N TRP A 163 -14.51 -33.30 61.22
CA TRP A 163 -13.46 -34.01 61.95
C TRP A 163 -13.03 -33.29 63.23
N LEU A 164 -12.80 -31.97 63.16
CA LEU A 164 -12.44 -31.18 64.36
C LEU A 164 -13.55 -31.23 65.42
N SER A 165 -14.81 -31.09 65.01
CA SER A 165 -15.95 -31.16 65.93
C SER A 165 -16.10 -32.54 66.60
N GLU A 166 -15.82 -33.62 65.85
CA GLU A 166 -15.80 -34.98 66.38
C GLU A 166 -14.67 -35.18 67.39
N GLN A 167 -13.46 -34.68 67.09
CA GLN A 167 -12.33 -34.74 68.02
C GLN A 167 -12.59 -33.94 69.30
N GLN A 168 -13.19 -32.75 69.19
CA GLN A 168 -13.59 -31.95 70.36
C GLN A 168 -14.58 -32.71 71.24
N ARG A 169 -15.61 -33.31 70.64
CA ARG A 169 -16.60 -34.09 71.37
C ARG A 169 -15.98 -35.34 72.04
N ALA A 170 -15.08 -36.04 71.35
CA ALA A 170 -14.37 -37.18 71.93
C ALA A 170 -13.50 -36.76 73.13
N LEU A 171 -12.84 -35.59 73.06
CA LEU A 171 -12.11 -35.03 74.19
C LEU A 171 -13.04 -34.66 75.35
N GLU A 172 -14.21 -34.05 75.08
CA GLU A 172 -15.21 -33.74 76.12
C GLU A 172 -15.79 -35.00 76.78
N GLU A 173 -16.03 -36.07 76.02
CA GLU A 173 -16.50 -37.37 76.57
C GLU A 173 -15.40 -38.10 77.37
N HIS A 174 -14.13 -37.94 77.00
CA HIS A 174 -12.98 -38.55 77.69
C HIS A 174 -12.37 -37.70 78.81
N VAL A 175 -12.77 -36.43 78.96
CA VAL A 175 -12.56 -35.66 80.18
C VAL A 175 -13.75 -36.00 81.08
N PRO A 176 -13.64 -36.94 82.03
CA PRO A 176 -14.64 -36.99 83.08
C PRO A 176 -14.67 -35.61 83.71
N VAL A 177 -15.85 -35.00 83.80
CA VAL A 177 -16.11 -33.91 84.73
C VAL A 177 -15.54 -34.37 86.05
N THR A 178 -14.34 -33.91 86.36
CA THR A 178 -13.74 -34.04 87.68
C THR A 178 -14.49 -33.01 88.47
N ASP A 179 -15.70 -33.40 88.85
CA ASP A 179 -16.53 -32.59 89.72
C ASP A 179 -15.76 -32.40 91.02
N VAL A 180 -15.51 -31.13 91.29
CA VAL A 180 -15.18 -30.54 92.60
C VAL A 180 -13.79 -30.85 93.14
N VAL A 181 -12.83 -29.96 92.84
CA VAL A 181 -11.83 -29.58 93.84
C VAL A 181 -12.55 -28.65 94.83
N PRO A 182 -12.73 -29.02 96.12
CA PRO A 182 -13.20 -28.05 97.09
C PRO A 182 -12.08 -27.05 97.35
N ALA A 183 -12.45 -25.78 97.27
CA ALA A 183 -11.64 -24.64 97.62
C ALA A 183 -10.99 -24.84 99.01
N ALA A 184 -9.66 -24.89 99.04
CA ALA A 184 -8.89 -24.54 100.23
C ALA A 184 -8.24 -23.18 99.96
N VAL A 185 -8.98 -22.13 100.30
CA VAL A 185 -8.45 -20.78 100.47
C VAL A 185 -7.48 -20.82 101.65
N ALA A 186 -6.20 -20.57 101.40
CA ALA A 186 -5.26 -20.11 102.42
C ALA A 186 -4.58 -18.85 101.85
N PRO A 187 -4.87 -17.65 102.40
CA PRO A 187 -4.18 -16.43 102.01
C PRO A 187 -2.80 -16.44 102.67
N LEU A 188 -1.81 -15.73 102.12
CA LEU A 188 -0.78 -15.00 102.87
C LEU A 188 0.18 -14.30 101.88
N HIS A 189 0.19 -12.96 101.99
CA HIS A 189 1.26 -12.01 101.62
C HIS A 189 1.58 -11.89 100.12
N GLY A 190 1.28 -10.79 99.42
CA GLY A 190 1.46 -9.39 99.83
C GLY A 190 2.89 -8.95 99.53
N ASP A 191 3.18 -8.58 98.27
CA ASP A 191 3.46 -7.18 97.92
C ASP A 191 3.63 -7.02 96.39
N PRO A 192 3.32 -5.84 95.82
CA PRO A 192 3.39 -5.55 94.40
C PRO A 192 4.72 -4.89 94.01
N LEU A 193 5.11 -5.03 92.73
CA LEU A 193 5.99 -4.17 91.92
C LEU A 193 6.41 -5.02 90.69
N ASP A 194 6.56 -4.59 89.45
CA ASP A 194 6.11 -3.50 88.58
C ASP A 194 6.65 -3.92 87.18
N PRO A 195 6.05 -3.60 86.02
CA PRO A 195 6.51 -4.13 84.74
C PRO A 195 7.57 -3.21 84.09
N ALA A 196 8.74 -3.78 83.81
CA ALA A 196 9.76 -3.24 82.92
C ALA A 196 10.50 -4.44 82.29
N ALA A 197 10.84 -4.52 81.01
CA ALA A 197 10.78 -3.60 79.87
C ALA A 197 10.83 -4.45 78.59
#